data_AF-A0A3S1T3E2-F1
#
_entry.id   AF-A0A3S1T3E2-F1
#
_cell.length_a   1.000
_cell.length_b   1.000
_cell.length_c   1.000
_cell.angle_alpha   90.00
_cell.angle_beta   90.00
_cell.angle_gamma   90.00
#
_symmetry.space_group_name_H-M   'P 1'
#
loop_
_entity.id
_entity.type
_entity.pdbx_description
1 polymer ?
#
loop_
_entity_poly.entity_id
_entity_poly.type
_entity_poly.pdbx_seq_one_letter_code
_entity_poly.pdbx_strand_id
1 'polypeptide(L)' 'MPLIATLVSRPTERALSLSLANMASRSVGASAVVWLAEGIACDLVLPEAADAAAASAVLRT' A
#
# COMPACT_ATOMS: atom_id res chain seq x y z
N MET A 1 17.05 -1.70 -5.55
CA MET A 1 16.01 -0.65 -5.60
C MET A 1 14.81 -1.17 -4.82
N PRO A 2 14.23 -0.41 -3.88
CA PRO A 2 13.13 -0.90 -3.07
C PRO A 2 11.88 -1.12 -3.92
N LEU A 3 11.10 -2.15 -3.58
CA LEU A 3 9.80 -2.37 -4.19
C LEU A 3 8.79 -1.36 -3.63
N ILE A 4 7.90 -0.88 -4.50
CA ILE A 4 6.78 -0.01 -4.14
C ILE A 4 5.49 -0.74 -4.45
N ALA A 5 4.59 -0.82 -3.46
CA ALA A 5 3.22 -1.27 -3.69
C ALA A 5 2.29 -0.06 -3.71
N THR A 6 1.64 0.17 -4.85
CA THR A 6 0.66 1.25 -5.00
C THR A 6 -0.75 0.68 -4.78
N LEU A 7 -1.44 1.20 -3.77
CA LEU A 7 -2.86 0.92 -3.56
C LEU A 7 -3.67 1.96 -4.33
N VAL A 8 -4.66 1.51 -5.10
CA VAL A 8 -5.53 2.39 -5.87
C VAL A 8 -6.98 1.97 -5.66
N SER A 9 -7.81 2.91 -5.26
CA SER A 9 -9.26 2.76 -5.22
C SER A 9 -9.91 3.52 -6.37
N ARG A 10 -11.19 3.23 -6.62
CA ARG A 10 -12.00 3.97 -7.60
C ARG A 10 -12.10 5.44 -7.17
N PRO A 11 -11.65 6.41 -7.99
CA PRO A 11 -11.59 7.82 -7.58
C PRO A 11 -12.92 8.44 -7.12
N THR A 12 -14.05 7.96 -7.63
CA THR A 12 -15.39 8.43 -7.25
C THR A 12 -15.84 7.93 -5.89
N GLU A 13 -15.36 6.78 -5.43
CA GLU A 13 -15.73 6.18 -4.14
C GLU A 13 -14.75 6.53 -3.02
N ARG A 14 -13.48 6.75 -3.37
CA ARG A 14 -12.41 7.07 -2.41
C ARG A 14 -12.34 6.09 -1.24
N ALA A 15 -12.38 4.79 -1.55
CA ALA A 15 -12.44 3.73 -0.55
C ALA A 15 -11.12 3.54 0.25
N LEU A 16 -10.02 4.18 -0.16
CA LEU A 16 -8.72 4.04 0.50
C LEU A 16 -8.63 4.94 1.74
N SER A 17 -9.23 4.49 2.85
CA SER A 17 -9.17 5.20 4.13
C SER A 17 -7.77 5.16 4.76
N LEU A 18 -7.50 6.08 5.70
CA LEU A 18 -6.27 6.07 6.51
C LEU A 18 -6.07 4.75 7.26
N SER A 19 -7.14 4.20 7.84
CA SER A 19 -7.09 2.91 8.54
C SER A 19 -6.71 1.77 7.62
N LEU A 20 -7.25 1.75 6.39
CA LEU A 20 -6.91 0.74 5.38
C LEU A 20 -5.45 0.85 4.94
N ALA A 21 -4.98 2.06 4.62
CA ALA A 21 -3.58 2.30 4.25
C ALA A 21 -2.62 1.88 5.37
N ASN A 22 -2.95 2.19 6.63
CA ASN A 22 -2.15 1.79 7.78
C ASN A 22 -2.15 0.27 8.02
N MET A 23 -3.28 -0.42 7.82
CA MET A 23 -3.34 -1.88 7.90
C MET A 23 -2.49 -2.53 6.82
N ALA A 24 -2.63 -2.08 5.58
CA ALA A 24 -1.83 -2.56 4.45
C ALA A 24 -0.34 -2.29 4.65
N SER A 25 0.04 -1.09 5.11
CA SER A 25 1.42 -0.76 5.44
C SER A 25 2.01 -1.74 6.45
N ARG A 26 1.26 -2.07 7.52
CA ARG A 26 1.72 -3.01 8.55
C ARG A 26 1.82 -4.44 8.05
N SER A 27 0.90 -4.89 7.20
CA SER A 27 0.88 -6.28 6.73
C SER A 27 2.09 -6.65 5.87
N VAL A 28 2.67 -5.67 5.16
CA VAL A 28 3.88 -5.85 4.33
C VAL A 28 5.14 -5.24 4.94
N GLY A 29 5.07 -4.73 6.18
CA GLY A 29 6.20 -4.10 6.86
C GLY A 29 6.73 -2.85 6.16
N ALA A 30 5.87 -2.09 5.49
CA ALA A 30 6.29 -0.88 4.78
C ALA A 30 6.83 0.18 5.74
N SER A 31 7.89 0.86 5.31
CA SER A 31 8.58 1.90 6.08
C SER A 31 7.89 3.26 6.01
N ALA A 32 7.08 3.48 4.98
CA ALA A 32 6.33 4.71 4.77
C ALA A 32 5.07 4.47 3.95
N VAL A 33 4.06 5.31 4.21
CA VAL A 33 2.87 5.50 3.38
C VAL A 33 2.97 6.88 2.74
N VAL A 34 3.00 6.95 1.42
CA VAL A 34 3.08 8.21 0.67
C VAL A 34 1.77 8.40 -0.08
N TRP A 35 0.96 9.38 0.32
CA TRP A 35 -0.29 9.68 -0.36
C TRP A 35 -0.03 10.38 -1.70
N LEU A 36 -0.57 9.80 -2.76
CA LEU A 36 -0.59 10.41 -4.09
C LEU A 36 -1.86 11.24 -4.28
N ALA A 37 -2.97 10.74 -3.72
CA ALA A 37 -4.23 11.43 -3.63
C ALA A 37 -5.03 10.87 -2.45
N GLU A 38 -5.42 11.74 -1.51
CA GLU A 38 -6.13 11.33 -0.31
C GLU A 38 -7.45 10.61 -0.63
N GLY A 39 -7.64 9.44 -0.02
CA GLY A 39 -8.78 8.56 -0.26
C GLY A 39 -8.68 7.74 -1.56
N ILE A 40 -7.76 8.05 -2.47
CA ILE A 40 -7.71 7.43 -3.81
C ILE A 40 -6.51 6.50 -3.95
N ALA A 41 -5.29 7.01 -3.70
CA ALA A 41 -4.07 6.25 -3.92
C ALA A 41 -2.95 6.62 -2.94
N CYS A 42 -2.21 5.59 -2.52
CA CYS A 42 -0.97 5.75 -1.76
C CYS A 42 0.06 4.69 -2.16
N ASP A 43 1.33 5.07 -2.08
CA ASP A 43 2.46 4.17 -2.19
C ASP A 43 2.89 3.65 -0.83
N LEU A 44 3.23 2.37 -0.78
CA LEU A 44 3.85 1.71 0.36
C LEU A 44 5.30 1.39 0.01
N VAL A 45 6.25 1.97 0.76
CA VAL A 45 7.69 1.72 0.57
C VAL A 45 8.08 0.43 1.27
N LEU A 46 8.26 -0.66 0.50
CA LEU A 46 8.53 -1.98 1.06
C LEU A 46 9.99 -2.13 1.54
N PRO A 47 10.27 -3.04 2.49
CA PRO A 47 11.63 -3.40 2.88
C PRO A 47 12.48 -3.86 1.69
N GLU A 48 13.80 -3.69 1.79
CA GLU A 48 14.72 -4.11 0.73
C GLU A 48 14.66 -5.63 0.45
N ALA A 49 14.40 -6.43 1.48
CA ALA A 49 14.25 -7.88 1.38
C ALA A 49 12.83 -8.32 0.96
N ALA A 50 11.94 -7.40 0.57
CA ALA A 50 10.58 -7.75 0.21
C ALA A 50 10.52 -8.58 -1.08
N ASP A 51 9.70 -9.62 -1.05
CA ASP A 51 9.34 -10.38 -2.23
C ASP A 51 8.03 -9.84 -2.84
N ALA A 52 8.04 -9.56 -4.14
CA ALA A 52 6.91 -8.95 -4.82
C ALA A 52 5.67 -9.84 -4.80
N ALA A 53 5.82 -11.15 -4.99
CA ALA A 53 4.69 -12.08 -5.03
C ALA A 53 4.06 -12.24 -3.65
N ALA A 54 4.88 -12.40 -2.60
CA ALA A 54 4.43 -12.50 -1.22
C ALA A 54 3.70 -11.23 -0.76
N ALA A 55 4.29 -10.05 -1.01
CA ALA A 55 3.64 -8.77 -0.67
C ALA A 55 2.31 -8.60 -1.41
N SER A 56 2.26 -8.96 -2.70
CA SER A 56 1.04 -8.86 -3.50
C SER A 56 -0.04 -9.85 -3.04
N ALA A 57 0.34 -11.03 -2.53
CA ALA A 57 -0.60 -11.99 -1.95
C ALA A 57 -1.20 -11.46 -0.63
N VAL A 58 -0.36 -10.91 0.26
CA VAL A 58 -0.78 -10.31 1.53
C VAL A 58 -1.70 -9.11 1.34
N LEU A 59 -1.51 -8.30 0.29
CA LEU A 59 -2.33 -7.11 0.04
C LEU A 59 -3.70 -7.41 -0.61
N ARG A 60 -3.96 -8.64 -1.04
CA ARG A 60 -5.22 -9.03 -1.68
C ARG A 60 -6.16 -9.84 -0.77
N THR A 61 -5.79 -10.04 0.49
CA THR A 61 -6.63 -10.70 1.51
C THR A 61 -7.60 -9.71 2.14
#